data_AF-A0A9P8FSA7-F1
#
_entry.id   AF-A0A9P8FSA7-F1
#
_cell.length_a   1.000
_cell.length_b   1.000
_cell.length_c   1.000
_cell.angle_alpha   90.00
_cell.angle_beta   90.00
_cell.angle_gamma   90.00
#
_symmetry.space_group_name_H-M   'P 1'
#
loop_
_entity.id
_entity.type
_entity.pdbx_description
1 polymer ?
#
loop_
_entity_poly.entity_id
_entity_poly.type
_entity_poly.pdbx_seq_one_letter_code
_entity_poly.pdbx_strand_id
1 'polypeptide(L)'
;MLFLLCSRVSSSGTAEYGVGFNLALDYGTASIWYANGSSVNIVKLEGGFAYKQVMRSASAEPYKQVSPTEPTQRSLGFMFLQGYLPSWAAAESVDHDAEAITWMLKGLKGATEACVEEPLADVIISSPFHVPYQGWLDNTLSTSVESLGLRYLGTRRASTTITGIYGLEGQCHDDGFTTPDQREPDDPPKMYLALDYSLAGISMAFVEEDCGIAEALREFRNAKLGAGIDFPGKREDLTRQLEDLIRPIERWYPEIGDYKISVEISELVLLGESTEDAGLHEVLLEVFGSNYENLKTQSDERARLHHPLFAGSRAVAQSCQRRLEDELTWEWNEQFQWWVPKTNQTGQQKWWWLFKRSS
;
A
#
# COMPACT_ATOMS: atom_id res chain seq x y z
N MET A 1 31.63 -27.08 -29.26
CA MET A 1 31.67 -25.65 -28.90
C MET A 1 30.70 -24.94 -29.84
N LEU A 2 29.42 -24.88 -29.44
CA LEU A 2 28.33 -24.37 -30.26
C LEU A 2 27.93 -23.02 -29.65
N PHE A 3 28.18 -21.93 -30.37
CA PHE A 3 27.66 -20.61 -30.01
C PHE A 3 26.17 -20.58 -30.36
N LEU A 4 25.31 -20.59 -29.35
CA LEU A 4 23.92 -20.20 -29.50
C LEU A 4 23.86 -18.67 -29.43
N LEU A 5 23.71 -18.05 -30.59
CA LEU A 5 23.30 -16.67 -30.73
C LEU A 5 21.87 -16.54 -30.16
N CYS A 6 21.74 -16.02 -28.95
CA CYS A 6 20.47 -15.46 -28.48
C CYS A 6 20.21 -14.20 -29.30
N SER A 7 19.37 -14.35 -30.33
CA SER A 7 18.70 -13.23 -30.97
C SER A 7 17.98 -12.43 -29.89
N ARG A 8 18.41 -11.18 -29.67
CA ARG A 8 17.61 -10.16 -29.00
C ARG A 8 16.28 -10.09 -29.73
N VAL A 9 15.25 -10.68 -29.13
CA VAL A 9 13.88 -10.31 -29.46
C VAL A 9 13.74 -8.86 -29.01
N SER A 10 13.53 -7.99 -29.99
CA SER A 10 13.24 -6.58 -29.75
C SER A 10 12.08 -6.46 -28.77
N SER A 11 12.29 -5.69 -27.71
CA SER A 11 11.36 -5.42 -26.62
C SER A 11 9.94 -5.15 -27.12
N SER A 12 9.02 -6.04 -26.80
CA SER A 12 7.59 -5.70 -26.71
C SER A 12 7.41 -4.72 -25.55
N GLY A 13 6.64 -3.65 -25.76
CA GLY A 13 6.51 -2.50 -24.85
C GLY A 13 5.76 -2.75 -23.53
N THR A 14 6.11 -3.81 -22.80
CA THR A 14 5.53 -4.17 -21.49
C THR A 14 6.64 -4.12 -20.44
N ALA A 15 6.36 -3.53 -19.27
CA ALA A 15 7.28 -3.57 -18.15
C ALA A 15 7.46 -5.02 -17.69
N GLU A 16 8.68 -5.56 -17.77
CA GLU A 16 8.94 -6.99 -17.54
C GLU A 16 8.59 -7.43 -16.11
N TYR A 17 8.85 -6.54 -15.14
CA TYR A 17 8.54 -6.76 -13.73
C TYR A 17 8.35 -5.45 -12.96
N GLY A 18 7.72 -5.55 -11.80
CA GLY A 18 7.63 -4.51 -10.78
C GLY A 18 8.24 -4.98 -9.47
N VAL A 19 8.76 -4.04 -8.70
CA VAL A 19 9.40 -4.29 -7.40
C VAL A 19 8.61 -3.59 -6.30
N GLY A 20 8.44 -4.31 -5.20
CA GLY A 20 7.69 -3.84 -4.04
C GLY A 20 8.41 -4.16 -2.75
N PHE A 21 8.45 -3.17 -1.84
CA PHE A 21 8.99 -3.33 -0.49
C PHE A 21 7.89 -3.15 0.54
N ASN A 22 7.86 -3.98 1.57
CA ASN A 22 7.00 -3.80 2.74
C ASN A 22 7.86 -3.41 3.93
N LEU A 23 7.56 -2.29 4.57
CA LEU A 23 8.21 -1.85 5.79
C LEU A 23 7.28 -2.11 6.98
N ALA A 24 7.47 -3.27 7.62
CA ALA A 24 6.77 -3.62 8.86
C ALA A 24 7.45 -2.94 10.07
N LEU A 25 6.82 -3.01 11.25
CA LEU A 25 7.33 -2.35 12.46
C LEU A 25 8.77 -2.71 12.79
N ASP A 26 9.14 -3.98 12.59
CA ASP A 26 10.44 -4.51 13.02
C ASP A 26 11.30 -5.11 11.91
N TYR A 27 10.78 -5.22 10.69
CA TYR A 27 11.47 -5.84 9.57
C TYR A 27 10.99 -5.24 8.24
N GLY A 28 11.75 -5.48 7.18
CA GLY A 28 11.34 -5.20 5.81
C GLY A 28 11.24 -6.49 4.99
N THR A 29 10.35 -6.53 4.00
CA THR A 29 10.34 -7.59 2.98
C THR A 29 10.39 -7.03 1.56
N ALA A 30 10.98 -7.79 0.64
CA ALA A 30 11.02 -7.45 -0.78
C ALA A 30 10.43 -8.57 -1.63
N SER A 31 9.68 -8.18 -2.66
CA SER A 31 9.08 -9.08 -3.63
C SER A 31 9.15 -8.50 -5.05
N ILE A 32 9.10 -9.39 -6.04
CA ILE A 32 9.00 -9.07 -7.47
C ILE A 32 7.70 -9.63 -8.00
N TRP A 33 7.05 -8.87 -8.89
CA TRP A 33 5.92 -9.31 -9.68
C TRP A 33 6.25 -9.20 -11.17
N TYR A 34 6.16 -10.30 -11.90
CA TYR A 34 6.45 -10.34 -13.33
C TYR A 34 5.18 -10.13 -14.16
N ALA A 35 5.32 -9.59 -15.37
CA ALA A 35 4.20 -9.38 -16.30
C ALA A 35 3.43 -10.67 -16.64
N ASN A 36 4.07 -11.83 -16.53
CA ASN A 36 3.42 -13.13 -16.71
C ASN A 36 2.52 -13.58 -15.53
N GLY A 37 2.36 -12.74 -14.50
CA GLY A 37 1.57 -13.01 -13.30
C GLY A 37 2.30 -13.83 -12.23
N SER A 38 3.54 -14.27 -12.49
CA SER A 38 4.35 -14.93 -11.47
C SER A 38 4.96 -13.92 -10.50
N SER A 39 5.29 -14.38 -9.30
CA SER A 39 5.92 -13.54 -8.28
C SER A 39 6.99 -14.30 -7.51
N VAL A 40 7.99 -13.55 -7.01
CA VAL A 40 9.11 -14.10 -6.25
C VAL A 40 9.26 -13.31 -4.95
N ASN A 41 9.35 -14.03 -3.85
CA ASN A 41 9.70 -13.48 -2.54
C ASN A 41 11.22 -13.44 -2.44
N ILE A 42 11.80 -12.27 -2.18
CA ILE A 42 13.25 -12.09 -2.25
C ILE A 42 13.89 -12.29 -0.88
N VAL A 43 13.52 -11.44 0.08
CA VAL A 43 14.17 -11.42 1.40
C VAL A 43 13.25 -10.84 2.46
N LYS A 44 13.42 -11.32 3.70
CA LYS A 44 13.02 -10.63 4.94
C LYS A 44 14.28 -10.14 5.63
N LEU A 45 14.36 -8.84 5.92
CA LEU A 45 15.47 -8.25 6.66
C LEU A 45 14.98 -7.72 8.01
N GLU A 46 15.63 -8.16 9.09
CA GLU A 46 15.38 -7.62 10.41
C GLU A 46 15.85 -6.16 10.51
N GLY A 47 15.02 -5.32 11.10
CA GLY A 47 15.32 -3.92 11.33
C GLY A 47 16.43 -3.72 12.35
N GLY A 48 17.33 -2.77 12.09
CA GLY A 48 18.21 -2.25 13.12
C GLY A 48 17.43 -1.49 14.20
N PHE A 49 18.07 -1.23 15.34
CA PHE A 49 17.45 -0.50 16.45
C PHE A 49 16.81 0.83 16.01
N ALA A 50 17.52 1.63 15.20
CA ALA A 50 17.02 2.91 14.71
C ALA A 50 15.79 2.75 13.81
N TYR A 51 15.81 1.80 12.88
CA TYR A 51 14.65 1.50 12.02
C TYR A 51 13.41 1.16 12.86
N LYS A 52 13.57 0.27 13.84
CA LYS A 52 12.48 -0.15 14.74
C LYS A 52 11.91 1.05 15.50
N GLN A 53 12.76 1.96 15.96
CA GLN A 53 12.33 3.16 16.66
C GLN A 53 11.51 4.09 15.76
N VAL A 54 11.96 4.33 14.52
CA VAL A 54 11.26 5.17 13.53
C VAL A 54 9.87 4.60 13.23
N MET A 55 9.80 3.32 12.85
CA MET A 55 8.55 2.69 12.44
C MET A 55 7.53 2.57 13.59
N ARG A 56 8.00 2.26 14.80
CA ARG A 56 7.11 2.21 15.98
C ARG A 56 6.63 3.60 16.41
N SER A 57 7.46 4.63 16.24
CA SER A 57 7.06 6.02 16.52
C SER A 57 6.01 6.51 15.52
N ALA A 58 6.20 6.22 14.23
CA ALA A 58 5.21 6.48 13.19
C ALA A 58 3.88 5.77 13.47
N SER A 59 3.94 4.51 13.93
CA SER A 59 2.76 3.77 14.35
C SER A 59 2.08 4.34 15.60
N ALA A 60 2.77 5.10 16.44
CA ALA A 60 2.18 5.67 17.66
C ALA A 60 1.51 7.03 17.41
N GLU A 61 1.83 7.71 16.31
CA GLU A 61 1.20 9.00 16.00
C GLU A 61 -0.30 8.81 15.75
N PRO A 62 -1.21 9.56 16.38
CA PRO A 62 -2.64 9.43 16.14
C PRO A 62 -3.01 9.89 14.72
N TYR A 63 -3.80 9.08 14.02
CA TYR A 63 -4.41 9.49 12.75
C TYR A 63 -5.38 10.64 13.01
N LYS A 64 -4.98 11.87 12.70
CA LYS A 64 -5.91 12.99 12.64
C LYS A 64 -6.54 12.97 11.25
N GLN A 65 -7.82 12.58 11.16
CA GLN A 65 -8.63 12.93 9.99
C GLN A 65 -8.56 14.46 9.83
N VAL A 66 -8.01 14.92 8.71
CA VAL A 66 -7.95 16.35 8.40
C VAL A 66 -9.34 16.75 7.91
N SER A 67 -10.18 17.26 8.81
CA SER A 67 -11.30 18.12 8.42
C SER A 67 -10.73 19.40 7.82
N PRO A 68 -11.17 19.87 6.63
CA PRO A 68 -10.64 21.07 6.02
C PRO A 68 -11.23 22.30 6.72
N THR A 69 -10.70 22.66 7.89
CA THR A 69 -10.94 24.01 8.45
C THR A 69 -9.80 24.48 9.34
N GLU A 70 -9.36 25.69 9.00
CA GLU A 70 -8.58 26.68 9.75
C GLU A 70 -7.05 26.52 9.83
N PRO A 71 -6.31 27.53 9.30
CA PRO A 71 -4.85 27.57 9.39
C PRO A 71 -4.47 27.83 10.84
N THR A 72 -4.03 26.78 11.53
CA THR A 72 -3.50 26.90 12.87
C THR A 72 -2.21 27.70 12.82
N GLN A 73 -2.27 28.85 13.47
CA GLN A 73 -1.19 29.78 13.80
C GLN A 73 0.15 29.06 14.04
N ARG A 74 1.00 29.00 13.01
CA ARG A 74 2.43 28.73 13.20
C ARG A 74 3.00 29.92 13.97
N SER A 75 3.76 29.62 15.02
CA SER A 75 4.46 30.63 15.79
C SER A 75 5.29 31.51 14.86
N LEU A 76 4.95 32.79 14.84
CA LEU A 76 5.79 33.87 14.33
C LEU A 76 7.03 33.94 15.22
N GLY A 77 8.08 33.21 14.85
CA GLY A 77 9.29 33.21 15.65
C GLY A 77 10.39 32.32 15.10
N PHE A 78 10.73 32.45 13.83
CA PHE A 78 12.10 32.25 13.28
C PHE A 78 12.02 32.54 11.77
N MET A 79 12.00 33.82 11.39
CA MET A 79 12.28 34.19 10.00
C MET A 79 13.74 33.84 9.69
N PHE A 80 13.89 32.90 8.75
CA PHE A 80 15.04 32.60 7.89
C PHE A 80 16.26 33.53 8.02
N LEU A 81 17.26 33.06 8.78
CA LEU A 81 18.67 33.48 8.64
C LEU A 81 19.53 32.46 7.89
N GLN A 82 18.94 31.34 7.44
CA GLN A 82 19.67 30.28 6.71
C GLN A 82 20.27 30.73 5.37
N GLY A 83 19.77 31.82 4.76
CA GLY A 83 20.31 32.37 3.51
C GLY A 83 21.64 33.13 3.65
N TYR A 84 22.16 33.32 4.87
CA TYR A 84 23.38 34.10 5.14
C TYR A 84 24.49 33.29 5.83
N LEU A 85 24.31 31.99 6.04
CA LEU A 85 25.33 31.15 6.67
C LEU A 85 26.31 30.58 5.63
N PRO A 86 27.62 30.55 5.93
CA PRO A 86 28.61 29.86 5.11
C PRO A 86 28.22 28.40 4.88
N SER A 87 28.59 27.81 3.73
CA SER A 87 28.25 26.43 3.35
C SER A 87 28.66 25.36 4.37
N TRP A 88 29.64 25.61 5.23
CA TRP A 88 30.04 24.71 6.31
C TRP A 88 29.16 24.79 7.56
N ALA A 89 28.43 25.91 7.73
CA ALA A 89 27.45 26.13 8.81
C ALA A 89 26.00 25.82 8.35
N ALA A 90 25.79 25.70 7.04
CA ALA A 90 24.58 25.18 6.41
C ALA A 90 24.69 23.68 6.09
N ALA A 91 25.49 22.93 6.86
CA ALA A 91 25.44 21.48 6.81
C ALA A 91 24.01 21.07 7.17
N GLU A 92 23.28 20.53 6.20
CA GLU A 92 21.99 19.90 6.42
C GLU A 92 22.15 18.96 7.61
N SER A 93 21.36 19.19 8.66
CA SER A 93 21.31 18.29 9.79
C SER A 93 21.03 16.90 9.25
N VAL A 94 21.90 15.93 9.53
CA VAL A 94 21.67 14.54 9.15
C VAL A 94 20.33 14.11 9.71
N ASP A 95 19.37 13.83 8.84
CA ASP A 95 18.09 13.27 9.23
C ASP A 95 18.35 11.81 9.64
N HIS A 96 18.46 11.59 10.96
CA HIS A 96 18.71 10.29 11.54
C HIS A 96 17.59 9.28 11.24
N ASP A 97 16.36 9.75 11.04
CA ASP A 97 15.24 8.88 10.68
C ASP A 97 15.35 8.45 9.22
N ALA A 98 15.73 9.37 8.32
CA ALA A 98 16.04 9.05 6.94
C ALA A 98 17.23 8.11 6.81
N GLU A 99 18.28 8.28 7.61
CA GLU A 99 19.41 7.35 7.60
C GLU A 99 18.96 5.93 8.01
N ALA A 100 18.16 5.82 9.05
CA ALA A 100 17.65 4.53 9.54
C ALA A 100 16.82 3.78 8.49
N ILE A 101 15.92 4.49 7.80
CA ILE A 101 15.11 3.94 6.70
C ILE A 101 15.99 3.60 5.49
N THR A 102 16.95 4.47 5.14
CA THR A 102 17.88 4.24 4.02
C THR A 102 18.67 2.94 4.17
N TRP A 103 19.12 2.60 5.38
CA TRP A 103 19.83 1.34 5.63
C TRP A 103 18.97 0.11 5.35
N MET A 104 17.69 0.11 5.77
CA MET A 104 16.75 -0.96 5.45
C MET A 104 16.54 -1.06 3.93
N LEU A 105 16.22 0.06 3.28
CA LEU A 105 15.96 0.11 1.84
C LEU A 105 17.18 -0.32 1.02
N LYS A 106 18.39 0.04 1.45
CA LYS A 106 19.64 -0.38 0.80
C LYS A 106 19.81 -1.90 0.83
N GLY A 107 19.47 -2.54 1.95
CA GLY A 107 19.51 -3.99 2.08
C GLY A 107 18.49 -4.67 1.16
N LEU A 108 17.25 -4.17 1.15
CA LEU A 108 16.18 -4.70 0.28
C LEU A 108 16.52 -4.51 -1.21
N LYS A 109 17.01 -3.32 -1.59
CA LYS A 109 17.50 -3.02 -2.94
C LYS A 109 18.62 -3.98 -3.34
N GLY A 110 19.68 -4.08 -2.53
CA GLY A 110 20.82 -4.93 -2.84
C GLY A 110 20.46 -6.42 -3.02
N ALA A 111 19.56 -6.94 -2.18
CA ALA A 111 19.07 -8.32 -2.33
C ALA A 111 18.23 -8.50 -3.60
N THR A 112 17.42 -7.51 -3.96
CA THR A 112 16.58 -7.56 -5.16
C THR A 112 17.42 -7.43 -6.44
N GLU A 113 18.38 -6.50 -6.50
CA GLU A 113 19.34 -6.35 -7.61
C GLU A 113 20.19 -7.61 -7.79
N ALA A 114 20.59 -8.27 -6.71
CA ALA A 114 21.29 -9.54 -6.78
C ALA A 114 20.42 -10.68 -7.34
N CYS A 115 19.09 -10.60 -7.20
CA CYS A 115 18.16 -11.59 -7.74
C CYS A 115 17.83 -11.37 -9.22
N VAL A 116 17.70 -10.11 -9.66
CA VAL A 116 17.40 -9.78 -11.07
C VAL A 116 18.65 -9.57 -11.93
N GLU A 117 19.82 -9.50 -11.31
CA GLU A 117 21.12 -9.20 -11.95
C GLU A 117 21.16 -7.86 -12.70
N GLU A 118 20.26 -6.93 -12.36
CA GLU A 118 20.10 -5.61 -12.97
C GLU A 118 19.86 -4.52 -11.92
N PRO A 119 20.27 -3.27 -12.19
CA PRO A 119 19.96 -2.15 -11.31
C PRO A 119 18.45 -1.91 -11.21
N LEU A 120 17.98 -1.64 -9.99
CA LEU A 120 16.60 -1.22 -9.78
C LEU A 120 16.43 0.26 -10.10
N ALA A 121 15.31 0.59 -10.73
CA ALA A 121 14.93 1.97 -11.07
C ALA A 121 13.76 2.49 -10.23
N ASP A 122 12.77 1.64 -9.91
CA ASP A 122 11.48 2.07 -9.38
C ASP A 122 11.04 1.22 -8.19
N VAL A 123 10.34 1.83 -7.25
CA VAL A 123 9.76 1.10 -6.11
C VAL A 123 8.46 1.74 -5.59
N ILE A 124 7.50 0.89 -5.25
CA ILE A 124 6.36 1.23 -4.38
C ILE A 124 6.59 0.57 -3.01
N ILE A 125 6.31 1.31 -1.94
CA ILE A 125 6.46 0.83 -0.56
C ILE A 125 5.08 0.54 0.05
N SER A 126 4.93 -0.55 0.78
CA SER A 126 3.78 -0.79 1.66
C SER A 126 4.14 -0.58 3.13
N SER A 127 3.15 -0.12 3.90
CA SER A 127 3.23 0.05 5.36
C SER A 127 2.01 -0.61 6.04
N PRO A 128 2.15 -1.14 7.29
CA PRO A 128 1.03 -1.67 8.06
C PRO A 128 0.01 -0.60 8.46
N PHE A 129 0.34 0.68 8.37
CA PHE A 129 -0.52 1.81 8.72
C PHE A 129 -0.55 2.86 7.61
N HIS A 130 -1.50 3.79 7.69
CA HIS A 130 -1.56 4.89 6.75
C HIS A 130 -0.36 5.82 6.92
N VAL A 131 0.33 6.08 5.81
CA VAL A 131 1.36 7.10 5.72
C VAL A 131 0.76 8.29 4.96
N PRO A 132 0.47 9.42 5.64
CA PRO A 132 -0.10 10.59 4.98
C PRO A 132 0.84 11.13 3.91
N TYR A 133 0.29 11.44 2.73
CA TYR A 133 1.04 12.08 1.65
C TYR A 133 1.65 13.41 2.14
N GLN A 134 2.93 13.65 1.84
CA GLN A 134 3.72 14.79 2.32
C GLN A 134 3.84 14.89 3.85
N GLY A 135 3.45 13.83 4.58
CA GLY A 135 3.74 13.68 6.00
C GLY A 135 5.22 13.43 6.25
N TRP A 136 5.65 13.50 7.51
CA TRP A 136 7.08 13.37 7.85
C TRP A 136 7.65 12.03 7.32
N LEU A 137 6.98 10.91 7.58
CA LEU A 137 7.45 9.59 7.17
C LEU A 137 7.44 9.43 5.64
N ASP A 138 6.45 10.01 4.93
CA ASP A 138 6.42 9.99 3.46
C ASP A 138 7.62 10.75 2.88
N ASN A 139 7.93 11.93 3.42
CA ASN A 139 9.10 12.72 3.01
C ASN A 139 10.42 11.98 3.33
N THR A 140 10.50 11.34 4.50
CA THR A 140 11.63 10.49 4.89
C THR A 140 11.80 9.34 3.90
N LEU A 141 10.72 8.64 3.54
CA LEU A 141 10.74 7.56 2.56
C LEU A 141 11.18 8.05 1.18
N SER A 142 10.62 9.16 0.68
CA SER A 142 11.01 9.76 -0.61
C SER A 142 12.50 10.06 -0.64
N THR A 143 13.00 10.76 0.40
CA THR A 143 14.42 11.12 0.52
C THR A 143 15.31 9.88 0.57
N SER A 144 14.96 8.88 1.38
CA SER A 144 15.72 7.64 1.49
C SER A 144 15.76 6.85 0.18
N VAL A 145 14.63 6.74 -0.52
CA VAL A 145 14.53 6.04 -1.81
C VAL A 145 15.35 6.76 -2.88
N GLU A 146 15.19 8.08 -3.00
CA GLU A 146 15.92 8.90 -3.98
C GLU A 146 17.43 8.90 -3.72
N SER A 147 17.87 8.87 -2.45
CA SER A 147 19.29 8.76 -2.10
C SER A 147 19.95 7.46 -2.59
N LEU A 148 19.16 6.42 -2.85
CA LEU A 148 19.60 5.14 -3.39
C LEU A 148 19.54 5.07 -4.93
N GLY A 149 19.20 6.18 -5.59
CA GLY A 149 19.06 6.25 -7.05
C GLY A 149 17.78 5.61 -7.58
N LEU A 150 16.79 5.40 -6.72
CA LEU A 150 15.47 4.86 -7.09
C LEU A 150 14.46 5.99 -7.25
N ARG A 151 13.49 5.82 -8.14
CA ARG A 151 12.28 6.65 -8.22
C ARG A 151 11.24 6.14 -7.22
N TYR A 152 10.83 7.01 -6.31
CA TYR A 152 9.78 6.74 -5.34
C TYR A 152 8.40 6.91 -5.98
N LEU A 153 7.65 5.81 -6.11
CA LEU A 153 6.31 5.81 -6.71
C LEU A 153 5.19 6.00 -5.68
N GLY A 154 5.55 6.13 -4.41
CA GLY A 154 4.65 6.38 -3.28
C GLY A 154 4.55 5.21 -2.31
N THR A 155 3.81 5.46 -1.23
CA THR A 155 3.46 4.46 -0.23
C THR A 155 2.00 4.01 -0.35
N ARG A 156 1.75 2.75 -0.03
CA ARG A 156 0.42 2.14 0.08
C ARG A 156 0.24 1.49 1.45
N ARG A 157 -1.00 1.38 1.88
CA ARG A 157 -1.32 0.62 3.09
C ARG A 157 -1.43 -0.86 2.71
N ALA A 158 -0.72 -1.72 3.41
CA ALA A 158 -0.72 -3.16 3.12
C ALA A 158 -2.14 -3.76 3.15
N SER A 159 -2.97 -3.34 4.12
CA SER A 159 -4.33 -3.86 4.27
C SER A 159 -5.30 -3.48 3.15
N THR A 160 -5.06 -2.40 2.40
CA THR A 160 -5.94 -2.00 1.28
C THR A 160 -5.37 -2.38 -0.08
N THR A 161 -4.04 -2.41 -0.23
CA THR A 161 -3.41 -2.77 -1.51
C THR A 161 -3.43 -4.28 -1.79
N ILE A 162 -3.70 -5.12 -0.79
CA ILE A 162 -3.70 -6.58 -0.94
C ILE A 162 -4.77 -7.13 -1.90
N THR A 163 -5.81 -6.33 -2.19
CA THR A 163 -7.00 -6.79 -2.91
C THR A 163 -6.68 -7.42 -4.26
N GLY A 164 -5.78 -6.80 -5.04
CA GLY A 164 -5.40 -7.28 -6.37
C GLY A 164 -4.67 -8.64 -6.37
N ILE A 165 -3.83 -8.92 -5.37
CA ILE A 165 -3.16 -10.23 -5.28
C ILE A 165 -4.03 -11.29 -4.61
N TYR A 166 -4.97 -10.87 -3.77
CA TYR A 166 -5.87 -11.79 -3.07
C TYR A 166 -7.16 -12.05 -3.84
N GLY A 167 -7.37 -11.41 -5.00
CA GLY A 167 -8.61 -11.58 -5.78
C GLY A 167 -9.83 -11.05 -5.04
N LEU A 168 -9.65 -9.98 -4.25
CA LEU A 168 -10.72 -9.28 -3.54
C LEU A 168 -11.17 -8.01 -4.27
N GLU A 169 -10.51 -7.65 -5.37
CA GLU A 169 -10.82 -6.48 -6.18
C GLU A 169 -12.17 -6.68 -6.89
N GLY A 170 -13.13 -5.83 -6.58
CA GLY A 170 -14.45 -5.82 -7.19
C GLY A 170 -14.44 -5.20 -8.59
N GLN A 171 -15.55 -5.37 -9.30
CA GLN A 171 -15.72 -4.85 -10.66
C GLN A 171 -16.91 -3.91 -10.72
N CYS A 172 -16.69 -2.72 -11.29
CA CYS A 172 -17.78 -1.81 -11.62
C CYS A 172 -17.83 -1.55 -13.11
N HIS A 173 -19.04 -1.30 -13.61
CA HIS A 173 -19.25 -0.91 -14.99
C HIS A 173 -18.68 0.50 -15.22
N ASP A 174 -17.87 0.65 -16.26
CA ASP A 174 -17.37 1.94 -16.77
C ASP A 174 -18.48 2.81 -17.40
N ASP A 175 -19.70 2.29 -17.48
CA ASP A 175 -20.75 2.81 -18.34
C ASP A 175 -21.74 3.65 -17.54
N GLY A 176 -21.52 4.96 -17.45
CA GLY A 176 -22.50 5.92 -16.93
C GLY A 176 -23.83 6.02 -17.71
N PHE A 177 -24.13 5.06 -18.61
CA PHE A 177 -25.27 5.07 -19.52
C PHE A 177 -25.89 3.68 -19.80
N THR A 178 -25.89 2.74 -18.85
CA THR A 178 -26.71 1.52 -18.99
C THR A 178 -28.16 1.78 -18.59
N THR A 179 -29.10 1.39 -19.46
CA THR A 179 -30.54 1.43 -19.17
C THR A 179 -30.91 0.43 -18.06
N PRO A 180 -31.99 0.66 -17.28
CA PRO A 180 -32.34 -0.17 -16.12
C PRO A 180 -32.42 -1.67 -16.39
N ASP A 181 -32.75 -2.06 -17.62
CA ASP A 181 -32.96 -3.45 -18.04
C ASP A 181 -31.65 -4.19 -18.38
N GLN A 182 -30.50 -3.50 -18.37
CA GLN A 182 -29.17 -4.03 -18.67
C GLN A 182 -28.20 -4.00 -17.47
N ARG A 183 -28.67 -3.62 -16.28
CA ARG A 183 -27.85 -3.72 -15.07
C ARG A 183 -27.76 -5.19 -14.67
N GLU A 184 -26.62 -5.82 -14.96
CA GLU A 184 -26.16 -6.89 -14.08
C GLU A 184 -26.05 -6.30 -12.66
N PRO A 185 -26.32 -7.08 -11.60
CA PRO A 185 -26.22 -6.55 -10.24
C PRO A 185 -24.80 -6.00 -10.03
N ASP A 186 -24.68 -4.72 -9.65
CA ASP A 186 -23.39 -4.15 -9.22
C ASP A 186 -22.74 -5.09 -8.20
N ASP A 187 -21.43 -5.36 -8.32
CA ASP A 187 -20.68 -6.14 -7.33
C ASP A 187 -20.82 -5.43 -5.98
N PRO A 188 -21.53 -6.01 -5.00
CA PRO A 188 -21.85 -5.28 -3.78
C PRO A 188 -20.59 -5.00 -2.97
N PRO A 189 -20.53 -3.88 -2.23
CA PRO A 189 -19.38 -3.58 -1.38
C PRO A 189 -19.06 -4.74 -0.43
N LYS A 190 -17.79 -5.15 -0.42
CA LYS A 190 -17.28 -6.23 0.43
C LYS A 190 -16.59 -5.64 1.64
N MET A 191 -16.84 -6.25 2.79
CA MET A 191 -16.32 -5.75 4.05
C MET A 191 -15.41 -6.79 4.65
N TYR A 192 -14.15 -6.44 4.82
CA TYR A 192 -13.13 -7.37 5.28
C TYR A 192 -12.33 -6.82 6.45
N LEU A 193 -11.88 -7.73 7.29
CA LEU A 193 -11.00 -7.41 8.40
C LEU A 193 -9.57 -7.79 8.01
N ALA A 194 -8.67 -6.81 7.99
CA ALA A 194 -7.25 -7.04 7.74
C ALA A 194 -6.42 -6.81 9.00
N LEU A 195 -5.58 -7.77 9.35
CA LEU A 195 -4.68 -7.72 10.50
C LEU A 195 -3.24 -7.92 10.02
N ASP A 196 -2.39 -6.93 10.22
CA ASP A 196 -0.94 -7.08 10.14
C ASP A 196 -0.40 -7.37 11.54
N TYR A 197 0.01 -8.62 11.76
CA TYR A 197 0.47 -9.11 13.05
C TYR A 197 1.93 -9.53 13.03
N SER A 198 2.70 -8.94 13.96
CA SER A 198 4.12 -9.18 14.13
C SER A 198 4.50 -9.35 15.58
N LEU A 199 5.77 -9.68 15.83
CA LEU A 199 6.30 -9.72 17.20
C LEU A 199 6.21 -8.35 17.89
N ALA A 200 6.30 -7.26 17.13
CA ALA A 200 6.44 -5.90 17.63
C ALA A 200 5.12 -5.15 17.82
N GLY A 201 4.03 -5.65 17.25
CA GLY A 201 2.75 -4.96 17.31
C GLY A 201 1.71 -5.55 16.39
N ILE A 202 0.53 -4.96 16.47
CA ILE A 202 -0.59 -5.23 15.60
C ILE A 202 -1.07 -3.95 14.93
N SER A 203 -1.42 -4.05 13.64
CA SER A 203 -2.23 -3.08 12.92
C SER A 203 -3.47 -3.79 12.39
N MET A 204 -4.64 -3.22 12.62
CA MET A 204 -5.92 -3.78 12.22
C MET A 204 -6.70 -2.72 11.45
N ALA A 205 -7.31 -3.13 10.35
CA ALA A 205 -8.16 -2.27 9.54
C ALA A 205 -9.46 -2.99 9.20
N PHE A 206 -10.57 -2.30 9.45
CA PHE A 206 -11.86 -2.69 8.90
C PHE A 206 -12.02 -1.97 7.56
N VAL A 207 -12.09 -2.73 6.48
CA VAL A 207 -11.96 -2.22 5.11
C VAL A 207 -13.24 -2.49 4.32
N GLU A 208 -13.70 -1.47 3.62
CA GLU A 208 -14.72 -1.55 2.57
C GLU A 208 -13.99 -1.60 1.23
N GLU A 209 -14.30 -2.61 0.43
CA GLU A 209 -13.92 -2.70 -0.96
C GLU A 209 -15.16 -2.49 -1.81
N ASP A 210 -15.12 -1.46 -2.65
CA ASP A 210 -16.20 -1.13 -3.57
C ASP A 210 -15.59 -0.70 -4.90
N CYS A 211 -16.00 -1.32 -6.00
CA CYS A 211 -15.53 -1.00 -7.35
C CYS A 211 -13.99 -1.04 -7.54
N GLY A 212 -13.29 -1.97 -6.89
CA GLY A 212 -11.82 -2.05 -6.94
C GLY A 212 -11.11 -1.02 -6.06
N ILE A 213 -11.86 -0.22 -5.31
CA ILE A 213 -11.35 0.78 -4.38
C ILE A 213 -11.51 0.26 -2.96
N ALA A 214 -10.38 0.02 -2.28
CA ALA A 214 -10.35 -0.39 -0.89
C ALA A 214 -10.07 0.79 0.05
N GLU A 215 -11.01 1.09 0.95
CA GLU A 215 -10.90 2.14 1.97
C GLU A 215 -11.01 1.57 3.38
N ALA A 216 -10.07 1.92 4.25
CA ALA A 216 -10.14 1.56 5.66
C ALA A 216 -11.14 2.48 6.38
N LEU A 217 -12.31 1.94 6.74
CA LEU A 217 -13.36 2.66 7.47
C LEU A 217 -12.96 2.93 8.92
N ARG A 218 -12.25 1.98 9.53
CA ARG A 218 -11.65 2.12 10.86
C ARG A 218 -10.30 1.46 10.91
N GLU A 219 -9.44 1.99 11.77
CA GLU A 219 -8.11 1.46 12.00
C GLU A 219 -7.78 1.47 13.48
N PHE A 220 -7.02 0.46 13.88
CA PHE A 220 -6.44 0.37 15.20
C PHE A 220 -5.01 -0.11 15.07
N ARG A 221 -4.09 0.46 15.85
CA ARG A 221 -2.70 0.02 15.90
C ARG A 221 -2.17 0.09 17.31
N ASN A 222 -1.40 -0.92 17.70
CA ASN A 222 -0.82 -0.97 19.03
C ASN A 222 0.45 -1.81 19.09
N ALA A 223 1.57 -1.16 19.38
CA ALA A 223 2.87 -1.80 19.54
C ALA A 223 3.00 -2.62 20.84
N LYS A 224 2.04 -2.56 21.77
CA LYS A 224 2.04 -3.39 22.98
C LYS A 224 1.32 -4.73 22.79
N LEU A 225 0.51 -4.88 21.74
CA LEU A 225 -0.28 -6.08 21.50
C LEU A 225 0.42 -7.09 20.57
N GLY A 226 1.68 -6.84 20.19
CA GLY A 226 2.48 -7.74 19.35
C GLY A 226 2.68 -9.13 19.95
N ALA A 227 2.94 -10.12 19.11
CA ALA A 227 3.10 -11.52 19.53
C ALA A 227 4.29 -11.72 20.50
N GLY A 228 5.34 -10.90 20.37
CA GLY A 228 6.54 -10.97 21.22
C GLY A 228 6.41 -10.30 22.58
N ILE A 229 5.23 -9.75 22.90
CA ILE A 229 4.96 -9.06 24.16
C ILE A 229 3.88 -9.84 24.89
N ASP A 230 4.17 -10.23 26.13
CA ASP A 230 3.22 -10.91 27.00
C ASP A 230 2.97 -10.08 28.26
N PHE A 231 1.69 -9.90 28.61
CA PHE A 231 1.28 -9.23 29.82
C PHE A 231 -0.12 -9.70 30.26
N PRO A 232 -0.42 -9.71 31.57
CA PRO A 232 -1.75 -10.05 32.06
C PRO A 232 -2.81 -9.12 31.48
N GLY A 233 -3.85 -9.66 30.85
CA GLY A 233 -4.90 -8.85 30.20
C GLY A 233 -4.71 -8.66 28.69
N LYS A 234 -3.62 -9.15 28.08
CA LYS A 234 -3.36 -8.98 26.65
C LYS A 234 -4.47 -9.52 25.77
N ARG A 235 -4.97 -10.72 26.09
CA ARG A 235 -6.06 -11.37 25.34
C ARG A 235 -7.32 -10.53 25.41
N GLU A 236 -7.71 -10.12 26.61
CA GLU A 236 -8.90 -9.30 26.87
C GLU A 236 -8.81 -7.95 26.17
N ASP A 237 -7.62 -7.32 26.18
CA ASP A 237 -7.38 -6.09 25.43
C ASP A 237 -7.50 -6.32 23.92
N LEU A 238 -6.92 -7.40 23.38
CA LEU A 238 -7.01 -7.70 21.95
C LEU A 238 -8.45 -7.99 21.51
N THR A 239 -9.19 -8.81 22.27
CA THR A 239 -10.62 -9.08 22.04
C THR A 239 -11.41 -7.78 22.00
N ARG A 240 -11.28 -6.94 23.03
CA ARG A 240 -12.00 -5.67 23.13
C ARG A 240 -11.71 -4.73 21.95
N GLN A 241 -10.47 -4.65 21.50
CA GLN A 241 -10.10 -3.78 20.36
C GLN A 241 -10.65 -4.32 19.04
N LEU A 242 -10.67 -5.65 18.85
CA LEU A 242 -11.29 -6.26 17.69
C LEU A 242 -12.81 -6.03 17.67
N GLU A 243 -13.49 -6.23 18.79
CA GLU A 243 -14.93 -5.96 18.93
C GLU A 243 -15.27 -4.49 18.64
N ASP A 244 -14.50 -3.54 19.18
CA ASP A 244 -14.69 -2.10 18.91
C ASP A 244 -14.47 -1.76 17.44
N LEU A 245 -13.45 -2.36 16.82
CA LEU A 245 -13.10 -2.17 15.41
C LEU A 245 -14.18 -2.68 14.45
N ILE A 246 -14.91 -3.75 14.81
CA ILE A 246 -15.96 -4.35 13.96
C ILE A 246 -17.38 -3.94 14.35
N ARG A 247 -17.55 -3.12 15.40
CA ARG A 247 -18.87 -2.64 15.84
C ARG A 247 -19.65 -2.03 14.66
N PRO A 248 -20.97 -2.22 14.52
CA PRO A 248 -21.72 -1.64 13.40
C PRO A 248 -21.43 -0.15 13.19
N ILE A 249 -21.28 0.25 11.92
CA ILE A 249 -21.10 1.65 11.54
C ILE A 249 -22.47 2.28 11.41
N GLU A 250 -22.76 3.31 12.20
CA GLU A 250 -23.91 4.18 12.00
C GLU A 250 -23.52 5.24 10.97
N ARG A 251 -23.52 4.90 9.68
CA ARG A 251 -23.24 5.87 8.60
C ARG A 251 -24.54 6.63 8.33
N TRP A 252 -24.61 7.87 8.79
CA TRP A 252 -25.75 8.75 8.52
C TRP A 252 -25.61 9.33 7.11
N TYR A 253 -26.23 8.70 6.11
CA TYR A 253 -26.42 9.33 4.81
C TYR A 253 -27.69 10.19 4.88
N PRO A 254 -27.60 11.53 4.84
CA PRO A 254 -28.76 12.41 4.99
C PRO A 254 -29.80 12.26 3.86
N GLU A 255 -29.47 11.54 2.78
CA GLU A 255 -30.30 11.39 1.58
C GLU A 255 -30.91 9.98 1.41
N ILE A 256 -30.47 9.00 2.21
CA ILE A 256 -30.95 7.61 2.14
C ILE A 256 -31.25 7.19 3.58
N GLY A 257 -32.51 7.35 4.00
CA GLY A 257 -32.92 7.22 5.40
C GLY A 257 -32.44 5.91 6.08
N ASP A 258 -32.19 6.01 7.39
CA ASP A 258 -31.86 4.95 8.37
C ASP A 258 -31.50 3.55 7.82
N TYR A 259 -30.52 3.47 6.92
CA TYR A 259 -29.96 2.19 6.50
C TYR A 259 -28.94 1.75 7.55
N LYS A 260 -29.42 1.01 8.55
CA LYS A 260 -28.55 0.28 9.46
C LYS A 260 -28.02 -0.95 8.72
N ILE A 261 -26.90 -0.81 8.02
CA ILE A 261 -26.24 -1.94 7.38
C ILE A 261 -25.68 -2.81 8.51
N SER A 262 -26.27 -4.00 8.72
CA SER A 262 -25.58 -5.05 9.45
C SER A 262 -24.44 -5.51 8.54
N VAL A 263 -23.25 -5.01 8.82
CA VAL A 263 -22.09 -5.33 7.99
C VAL A 263 -21.58 -6.71 8.38
N GLU A 264 -21.84 -7.70 7.53
CA GLU A 264 -21.22 -9.02 7.63
C GLU A 264 -19.78 -8.92 7.14
N ILE A 265 -18.83 -9.41 7.92
CA ILE A 265 -17.44 -9.51 7.47
C ILE A 265 -17.35 -10.70 6.54
N SER A 266 -17.14 -10.43 5.25
CA SER A 266 -17.06 -11.46 4.22
C SER A 266 -15.70 -12.15 4.20
N GLU A 267 -14.64 -11.45 4.61
CA GLU A 267 -13.26 -11.92 4.46
C GLU A 267 -12.38 -11.56 5.66
N LEU A 268 -11.46 -12.47 5.99
CA LEU A 268 -10.40 -12.26 6.97
C LEU A 268 -9.05 -12.26 6.23
N VAL A 269 -8.27 -11.20 6.41
CA VAL A 269 -6.96 -11.02 5.79
C VAL A 269 -5.91 -10.99 6.89
N LEU A 270 -5.09 -12.03 6.96
CA LEU A 270 -3.95 -12.09 7.88
C LEU A 270 -2.65 -11.78 7.14
N LEU A 271 -1.91 -10.80 7.65
CA LEU A 271 -0.63 -10.31 7.12
C LEU A 271 0.42 -10.34 8.23
N GLY A 272 1.69 -10.44 7.82
CA GLY A 272 2.83 -10.36 8.73
C GLY A 272 3.41 -11.72 9.12
N GLU A 273 4.32 -11.72 10.09
CA GLU A 273 5.13 -12.90 10.46
C GLU A 273 4.48 -13.75 11.57
N SER A 274 3.55 -13.18 12.33
CA SER A 274 2.96 -13.83 13.50
C SER A 274 1.52 -14.26 13.26
N THR A 275 1.11 -14.46 11.99
CA THR A 275 -0.28 -14.77 11.64
C THR A 275 -0.76 -16.12 12.18
N GLU A 276 0.15 -17.04 12.47
CA GLU A 276 -0.14 -18.37 13.05
C GLU A 276 -0.10 -18.38 14.59
N ASP A 277 -0.04 -17.22 15.24
CA ASP A 277 -0.03 -17.13 16.69
C ASP A 277 -1.33 -17.71 17.28
N ALA A 278 -1.18 -18.69 18.16
CA ALA A 278 -2.33 -19.38 18.76
C ALA A 278 -3.22 -18.41 19.57
N GLY A 279 -2.63 -17.44 20.26
CA GLY A 279 -3.37 -16.44 21.03
C GLY A 279 -4.22 -15.54 20.13
N LEU A 280 -3.69 -15.12 18.97
CA LEU A 280 -4.47 -14.40 17.96
C LEU A 280 -5.66 -15.23 17.49
N HIS A 281 -5.45 -16.50 17.14
CA HIS A 281 -6.52 -17.37 16.65
C HIS A 281 -7.59 -17.66 17.72
N GLU A 282 -7.22 -17.79 18.99
CA GLU A 282 -8.17 -17.90 20.10
C GLU A 282 -9.05 -16.65 20.21
N VAL A 283 -8.46 -15.45 20.06
CA VAL A 283 -9.22 -14.20 20.07
C VAL A 283 -10.13 -14.08 18.85
N LEU A 284 -9.65 -14.42 17.66
CA LEU A 284 -10.47 -14.38 16.45
C LEU A 284 -11.65 -15.36 16.54
N LEU A 285 -11.43 -16.56 17.09
CA LEU A 285 -12.51 -17.52 17.36
C LEU A 285 -13.52 -16.97 18.39
N GLU A 286 -13.04 -16.28 19.43
CA GLU A 286 -13.90 -15.66 20.44
C GLU A 286 -14.77 -14.54 19.85
N VAL A 287 -14.20 -13.68 19.00
CA VAL A 287 -14.89 -12.53 18.38
C VAL A 287 -15.86 -12.97 17.28
N PHE A 288 -15.46 -13.92 16.43
CA PHE A 288 -16.27 -14.34 15.27
C PHE A 288 -17.17 -15.55 15.54
N GLY A 289 -16.96 -16.26 16.66
CA GLY A 289 -17.74 -17.44 17.01
C GLY A 289 -17.76 -18.47 15.88
N SER A 290 -18.96 -18.91 15.48
CA SER A 290 -19.14 -19.92 14.44
C SER A 290 -18.66 -19.52 13.05
N ASN A 291 -18.52 -18.22 12.76
CA ASN A 291 -18.12 -17.75 11.44
C ASN A 291 -16.60 -17.83 11.21
N TYR A 292 -15.83 -17.97 12.30
CA TYR A 292 -14.37 -17.96 12.26
C TYR A 292 -13.79 -19.04 11.33
N GLU A 293 -14.26 -20.29 11.42
CA GLU A 293 -13.70 -21.40 10.65
C GLU A 293 -13.84 -21.19 9.13
N ASN A 294 -14.95 -20.61 8.68
CA ASN A 294 -15.15 -20.29 7.27
C ASN A 294 -14.20 -19.18 6.81
N LEU A 295 -14.11 -18.09 7.59
CA LEU A 295 -13.19 -16.98 7.32
C LEU A 295 -11.73 -17.44 7.32
N LYS A 296 -11.35 -18.28 8.28
CA LYS A 296 -10.01 -18.84 8.38
C LYS A 296 -9.68 -19.72 7.17
N THR A 297 -10.61 -20.56 6.75
CA THR A 297 -10.40 -21.45 5.58
C THR A 297 -10.07 -20.64 4.32
N GLN A 298 -10.83 -19.58 4.06
CA GLN A 298 -10.59 -18.69 2.91
C GLN A 298 -9.26 -17.92 3.06
N SER A 299 -8.97 -17.42 4.26
CA SER A 299 -7.68 -16.78 4.57
C SER A 299 -6.51 -17.74 4.33
N ASP A 300 -6.61 -18.99 4.78
CA ASP A 300 -5.56 -20.01 4.63
C ASP A 300 -5.34 -20.39 3.16
N GLU A 301 -6.40 -20.45 2.34
CA GLU A 301 -6.28 -20.67 0.89
C GLU A 301 -5.47 -19.55 0.22
N ARG A 302 -5.75 -18.29 0.55
CA ARG A 302 -4.98 -17.15 0.04
C ARG A 302 -3.54 -17.18 0.56
N ALA A 303 -3.33 -17.52 1.83
CA ALA A 303 -2.00 -17.62 2.45
C ALA A 303 -1.10 -18.69 1.80
N ARG A 304 -1.69 -19.78 1.27
CA ARG A 304 -0.95 -20.81 0.51
C ARG A 304 -0.41 -20.29 -0.82
N LEU A 305 -1.16 -19.40 -1.49
CA LEU A 305 -0.75 -18.78 -2.76
C LEU A 305 0.19 -17.59 -2.51
N HIS A 306 -0.13 -16.80 -1.51
CA HIS A 306 0.53 -15.56 -1.14
C HIS A 306 0.90 -15.57 0.33
N HIS A 307 2.13 -16.00 0.61
CA HIS A 307 2.65 -16.11 1.97
C HIS A 307 2.43 -14.79 2.76
N PRO A 308 1.74 -14.79 3.92
CA PRO A 308 1.37 -13.58 4.65
C PRO A 308 2.50 -12.59 4.94
N LEU A 309 3.68 -13.11 5.31
CA LEU A 309 4.92 -12.33 5.49
C LEU A 309 5.31 -11.45 4.28
N PHE A 310 5.05 -11.92 3.06
CA PHE A 310 5.44 -11.24 1.81
C PHE A 310 4.26 -10.61 1.09
N ALA A 311 3.04 -10.81 1.57
CA ALA A 311 1.85 -10.43 0.84
C ALA A 311 1.78 -8.90 0.62
N GLY A 312 2.17 -8.10 1.61
CA GLY A 312 2.30 -6.64 1.46
C GLY A 312 3.27 -6.23 0.35
N SER A 313 4.51 -6.75 0.36
CA SER A 313 5.54 -6.40 -0.62
C SER A 313 5.17 -6.90 -2.02
N ARG A 314 4.54 -8.07 -2.11
CA ARG A 314 4.04 -8.62 -3.38
C ARG A 314 2.92 -7.78 -3.98
N ALA A 315 2.01 -7.27 -3.15
CA ALA A 315 0.91 -6.44 -3.62
C ALA A 315 1.40 -5.09 -4.18
N VAL A 316 2.36 -4.45 -3.51
CA VAL A 316 2.98 -3.24 -4.07
C VAL A 316 3.90 -3.53 -5.27
N ALA A 317 4.48 -4.73 -5.37
CA ALA A 317 5.21 -5.16 -6.57
C ALA A 317 4.28 -5.30 -7.79
N GLN A 318 3.09 -5.90 -7.60
CA GLN A 318 2.05 -5.96 -8.64
C GLN A 318 1.60 -4.56 -9.05
N SER A 319 1.36 -3.69 -8.06
CA SER A 319 0.97 -2.30 -8.31
C SER A 319 2.05 -1.53 -9.09
N CYS A 320 3.32 -1.80 -8.79
CA CYS A 320 4.47 -1.21 -9.47
C CYS A 320 4.53 -1.68 -10.93
N GLN A 321 4.38 -2.99 -11.17
CA GLN A 321 4.38 -3.53 -12.53
C GLN A 321 3.24 -2.95 -13.38
N ARG A 322 2.00 -2.91 -12.86
CA ARG A 322 0.85 -2.31 -13.55
C ARG A 322 1.11 -0.84 -13.89
N ARG A 323 1.63 -0.06 -12.94
CA ARG A 323 1.94 1.35 -13.17
C ARG A 323 3.01 1.56 -14.24
N LEU A 324 4.05 0.74 -14.27
CA LEU A 324 5.10 0.83 -15.30
C LEU A 324 4.56 0.44 -16.68
N GLU A 325 3.65 -0.53 -16.74
CA GLU A 325 2.94 -0.88 -17.97
C GLU A 325 2.02 0.26 -18.45
N ASP A 326 1.31 0.94 -17.55
CA ASP A 326 0.50 2.12 -17.86
C ASP A 326 1.36 3.29 -18.38
N GLU A 327 2.51 3.55 -17.76
CA GLU A 327 3.45 4.59 -18.19
C GLU A 327 3.99 4.29 -19.60
N LEU A 328 4.37 3.03 -19.88
CA LEU A 328 4.84 2.62 -21.22
C LEU A 328 3.74 2.71 -22.27
N THR A 329 2.53 2.26 -21.97
CA THR A 329 1.40 2.31 -22.92
C THR A 329 0.99 3.75 -23.23
N TRP A 330 1.03 4.66 -22.25
CA TRP A 330 0.83 6.09 -22.47
C TRP A 330 1.92 6.64 -23.40
N GLU A 331 3.20 6.42 -23.11
CA GLU A 331 4.30 6.91 -23.95
C GLU A 331 4.20 6.42 -25.40
N TRP A 332 3.82 5.16 -25.59
CA TRP A 332 3.56 4.58 -26.92
C TRP A 332 2.42 5.30 -27.65
N ASN A 333 1.31 5.58 -26.97
CA ASN A 333 0.17 6.30 -27.55
C ASN A 333 0.54 7.73 -27.94
N GLU A 334 1.31 8.44 -27.12
CA GLU A 334 1.79 9.79 -27.45
C GLU A 334 2.73 9.77 -28.65
N GLN A 335 3.71 8.85 -28.71
CA GLN A 335 4.60 8.73 -29.85
C GLN A 335 3.84 8.42 -31.15
N PHE A 336 2.81 7.57 -31.12
CA PHE A 336 1.99 7.25 -32.29
C PHE A 336 1.17 8.45 -32.79
N GLN A 337 0.70 9.34 -31.91
CA GLN A 337 0.00 10.56 -32.33
C GLN A 337 0.87 11.50 -33.20
N TRP A 338 2.20 11.38 -33.14
CA TRP A 338 3.12 12.12 -34.02
C TRP A 338 3.37 11.45 -35.37
N TRP A 339 3.09 10.15 -35.52
CA TRP A 339 3.34 9.38 -36.74
C TRP A 339 2.10 9.22 -37.65
N VAL A 340 0.89 9.56 -37.17
CA VAL A 340 -0.28 9.61 -38.04
C VAL A 340 -0.18 10.86 -38.93
N PRO A 341 -0.10 10.73 -40.27
CA PRO A 341 -0.15 11.89 -41.15
C PRO A 341 -1.49 12.58 -40.93
N LYS A 342 -1.47 13.85 -40.49
CA LYS A 342 -2.66 14.70 -40.48
C LYS A 342 -3.15 14.83 -41.93
N THR A 343 -4.07 13.97 -42.33
CA THR A 343 -4.80 14.14 -43.58
C THR A 343 -5.67 15.38 -43.45
N ASN A 344 -5.20 16.46 -44.07
CA ASN A 344 -5.97 17.67 -44.31
C ASN A 344 -7.22 17.29 -45.12
N GLN A 345 -8.40 17.31 -44.49
CA GLN A 345 -9.65 17.58 -45.19
C GLN A 345 -10.51 18.56 -44.39
N THR A 346 -10.42 19.82 -44.82
CA THR A 346 -11.54 20.76 -44.97
C THR A 346 -12.41 21.07 -43.75
N GLY A 347 -12.02 22.14 -43.05
CA GLY A 347 -12.89 23.32 -42.95
C GLY A 347 -14.13 23.22 -42.05
N GLN A 348 -13.93 23.13 -40.74
CA GLN A 348 -14.66 23.96 -39.77
C GLN A 348 -13.95 23.87 -38.41
N GLN A 349 -13.41 24.99 -37.94
CA GLN A 349 -12.89 25.12 -36.59
C GLN A 349 -14.06 25.03 -35.59
N LYS A 350 -14.14 23.94 -34.84
CA LYS A 350 -14.76 23.94 -33.51
C LYS A 350 -13.68 23.60 -32.50
N TRP A 351 -13.30 24.64 -31.75
CA TRP A 351 -12.45 24.54 -30.57
C TRP A 351 -13.22 23.80 -29.49
N TRP A 352 -12.78 22.59 -29.14
CA TRP A 352 -13.15 21.98 -27.86
C TRP A 352 -11.99 22.21 -26.90
N TRP A 353 -12.29 23.01 -25.87
CA TRP A 353 -11.43 23.25 -24.74
C TRP A 353 -11.30 21.96 -23.92
N LEU A 354 -10.10 21.38 -23.84
CA LEU A 354 -9.75 20.49 -22.75
C LEU A 354 -9.09 21.33 -21.67
N PHE A 355 -9.79 21.46 -20.55
CA PHE A 355 -9.35 22.12 -19.35
C PHE A 355 -8.07 21.45 -18.85
N LYS A 356 -6.96 22.17 -18.99
CA LYS A 356 -5.81 22.08 -18.11
C LYS A 356 -6.28 22.39 -16.69
N ARG A 357 -6.16 21.43 -15.76
CA ARG A 357 -5.93 21.77 -14.34
C ARG A 357 -4.53 21.32 -13.99
N SER A 358 -3.63 22.28 -14.14
CA SER A 358 -2.47 22.46 -13.29
C SER A 358 -2.89 22.50 -11.82
N SER A 359 -2.06 21.94 -10.96
CA SER A 359 -1.44 22.78 -9.94
C SER A 359 -0.26 23.50 -10.55
#